data_AF-A0A0P9ZKK9-F1
#
_entry.id   AF-A0A0P9ZKK9-F1
#
_cell.length_a   1.000
_cell.length_b   1.000
_cell.length_c   1.000
_cell.angle_alpha   90.00
_cell.angle_beta   90.00
_cell.angle_gamma   90.00
#
_symmetry.space_group_name_H-M   'P 1'
#
loop_
_entity.id
_entity.type
_entity.pdbx_description
1 polymer ?
#
loop_
_entity_poly.entity_id
_entity_poly.type
_entity_poly.pdbx_seq_one_letter_code
_entity_poly.pdbx_strand_id
1 'polypeptide(L)'
;MSQEQFIKMLDESYRHWTGHGLPSPRQLDSQQRLTWLHTQAPYSLLAHDGAADPRFTYVNECALQCFKYPHDSFIGMPSRFSASELDRAQRQVLLEQVTANGIAEGYSGWRVDANDQPFMIYAGVVWTLLNSQGQACGQAALFWPDEQRIGVVD
;
A
#
# COMPACT_ATOMS: atom_id res chain seq x y z
N MET A 1 -8.54 -0.66 -15.83
CA MET A 1 -7.24 0.05 -15.84
C MET A 1 -6.15 -0.99 -16.01
N SER A 2 -5.07 -0.67 -16.72
CA SER A 2 -3.87 -1.52 -16.71
C SER A 2 -3.15 -1.42 -15.36
N GLN A 3 -2.29 -2.38 -15.06
CA GLN A 3 -1.43 -2.36 -13.87
C GLN A 3 -0.60 -1.07 -13.77
N GLU A 4 -0.01 -0.63 -14.88
CA GLU A 4 0.76 0.62 -14.94
C GLU A 4 -0.08 1.85 -14.59
N GLN A 5 -1.34 1.90 -15.06
CA GLN A 5 -2.25 2.99 -14.71
C GLN A 5 -2.59 3.00 -13.22
N PHE A 6 -2.71 1.83 -12.59
CA PHE A 6 -2.87 1.76 -11.13
C PHE A 6 -1.65 2.31 -10.41
N ILE A 7 -0.45 1.84 -10.74
CA ILE A 7 0.78 2.28 -10.08
C ILE A 7 0.97 3.79 -10.24
N LYS A 8 0.69 4.31 -11.44
CA LYS A 8 0.73 5.74 -11.71
C LYS A 8 -0.25 6.52 -10.81
N MET A 9 -1.50 6.06 -10.68
CA MET A 9 -2.48 6.67 -9.78
C MET A 9 -2.03 6.63 -8.31
N LEU A 10 -1.44 5.51 -7.88
CA LEU A 10 -0.89 5.34 -6.53
C LEU A 10 0.22 6.37 -6.27
N ASP A 11 1.17 6.49 -7.20
CA ASP A 11 2.31 7.42 -7.12
C ASP A 11 1.89 8.89 -7.19
N GLU A 12 0.96 9.23 -8.08
CA GLU A 12 0.45 10.60 -8.23
C GLU A 12 -0.35 11.02 -6.98
N SER A 13 -1.17 10.13 -6.44
CA SER A 13 -1.90 10.38 -5.19
C SER A 13 -0.92 10.51 -4.01
N TYR A 14 0.09 9.66 -3.93
CA TYR A 14 1.13 9.75 -2.89
C TYR A 14 1.87 11.09 -2.97
N ARG A 15 2.22 11.54 -4.18
CA ARG A 15 2.87 12.84 -4.42
C ARG A 15 1.98 14.02 -4.06
N HIS A 16 0.66 13.92 -4.29
CA HIS A 16 -0.28 14.95 -3.87
C HIS A 16 -0.20 15.21 -2.36
N TRP A 17 -0.15 14.15 -1.55
CA TRP A 17 -0.15 14.26 -0.08
C TRP A 17 1.23 14.55 0.52
N THR A 18 2.31 14.03 -0.08
CA THR A 18 3.68 14.12 0.51
C THR A 18 4.59 15.13 -0.18
N GLY A 19 4.21 15.62 -1.36
CA GLY A 19 5.09 16.41 -2.25
C GLY A 19 6.17 15.59 -2.97
N HIS A 20 6.31 14.30 -2.67
CA HIS A 20 7.36 13.42 -3.21
C HIS A 20 6.75 12.18 -3.88
N GLY A 21 7.44 11.60 -4.87
CA GLY A 21 7.02 10.30 -5.41
C GLY A 21 7.27 9.16 -4.42
N LEU A 22 6.63 8.01 -4.65
CA LEU A 22 6.95 6.76 -3.95
C LEU A 22 8.47 6.48 -3.99
N PRO A 23 9.06 5.94 -2.90
CA PRO A 23 10.49 5.67 -2.84
C PRO A 23 10.95 4.74 -3.98
N SER A 24 11.98 5.14 -4.72
CA SER A 24 12.54 4.36 -5.83
C SER A 24 13.97 4.81 -6.14
N PRO A 25 14.80 3.98 -6.80
CA PRO A 25 16.12 4.42 -7.27
C PRO A 25 16.02 5.65 -8.16
N ARG A 26 16.96 6.58 -8.00
CA ARG A 26 16.94 7.88 -8.71
C ARG A 26 17.29 7.77 -10.21
N GLN A 27 17.91 6.67 -10.63
CA GLN A 27 18.43 6.51 -11.99
C GLN A 27 17.42 5.90 -12.96
N LEU A 28 16.26 5.44 -12.47
CA LEU A 28 15.22 4.84 -13.31
C LEU A 28 14.47 5.92 -14.09
N ASP A 29 14.21 5.67 -15.37
CA ASP A 29 13.25 6.47 -16.12
C ASP A 29 11.82 6.25 -15.62
N SER A 30 10.87 7.04 -16.14
CA SER A 30 9.47 6.98 -15.70
C SER A 30 8.83 5.61 -15.88
N GLN A 31 9.11 4.91 -16.98
CA GLN A 31 8.52 3.60 -17.26
C GLN A 31 9.18 2.50 -16.44
N GLN A 32 10.51 2.50 -16.40
CA GLN A 32 11.30 1.57 -15.59
C GLN A 32 10.92 1.66 -14.12
N ARG A 33 10.66 2.88 -13.64
CA ARG A 33 10.23 3.12 -12.27
C ARG A 33 8.89 2.47 -11.95
N LEU A 34 7.87 2.58 -12.83
CA LEU A 34 6.58 1.93 -12.61
C LEU A 34 6.73 0.39 -12.54
N THR A 35 7.52 -0.18 -13.45
CA THR A 35 7.82 -1.62 -13.44
C THR A 35 8.56 -2.03 -12.17
N TRP A 36 9.52 -1.23 -11.72
CA TRP A 36 10.30 -1.47 -10.50
C TRP A 36 9.41 -1.41 -9.25
N LEU A 37 8.50 -0.43 -9.14
CA LEU A 37 7.55 -0.32 -8.02
C LEU A 37 6.69 -1.58 -7.86
N HIS A 38 6.34 -2.22 -8.97
CA HIS A 38 5.58 -3.45 -8.96
C HIS A 38 6.42 -4.70 -8.67
N THR A 39 7.56 -4.84 -9.34
CA THR A 39 8.31 -6.11 -9.39
C THR A 39 9.45 -6.20 -8.39
N GLN A 40 10.02 -5.07 -7.96
CA GLN A 40 11.31 -5.02 -7.28
C GLN A 40 11.32 -4.18 -6.01
N ALA A 41 10.30 -3.34 -5.78
CA ALA A 41 10.22 -2.53 -4.57
C ALA A 41 10.39 -3.39 -3.31
N PRO A 42 11.32 -3.04 -2.40
CA PRO A 42 11.60 -3.81 -1.18
C PRO A 42 10.53 -3.60 -0.08
N TYR A 43 9.44 -2.92 -0.42
CA TYR A 43 8.31 -2.64 0.44
C TYR A 43 7.02 -3.09 -0.25
N SER A 44 6.04 -3.46 0.56
CA SER A 44 4.71 -3.80 0.07
C SER A 44 4.00 -2.54 -0.38
N LEU A 45 3.35 -2.63 -1.54
CA LEU A 45 2.49 -1.59 -2.09
C LEU A 45 1.16 -2.23 -2.47
N LEU A 46 0.07 -1.72 -1.93
CA LEU A 46 -1.26 -2.25 -2.17
C LEU A 46 -2.32 -1.13 -2.15
N ALA A 47 -3.48 -1.40 -2.73
CA ALA A 47 -4.60 -0.48 -2.72
C ALA A 47 -5.94 -1.21 -2.71
N HIS A 48 -6.96 -0.52 -2.21
CA HIS A 48 -8.35 -0.96 -2.27
C HIS A 48 -9.27 0.14 -2.80
N ASP A 49 -10.45 -0.25 -3.26
CA ASP A 49 -11.49 0.69 -3.70
C ASP A 49 -12.10 1.51 -2.55
N GLY A 50 -12.96 2.46 -2.88
CA GLY A 50 -13.71 3.29 -1.92
C GLY A 50 -15.08 2.74 -1.54
N ALA A 51 -15.33 1.44 -1.74
CA ALA A 51 -16.62 0.84 -1.42
C ALA A 51 -16.85 0.81 0.11
N ALA A 52 -18.12 0.64 0.55
CA ALA A 52 -18.44 0.53 1.97
C ALA A 52 -17.77 -0.69 2.65
N ASP A 53 -17.53 -1.76 1.87
CA ASP A 53 -16.68 -2.88 2.27
C ASP A 53 -15.50 -2.97 1.27
N PRO A 54 -14.39 -2.24 1.53
CA PRO A 54 -13.34 -2.06 0.54
C PRO A 54 -12.64 -3.35 0.15
N ARG A 55 -12.35 -3.50 -1.14
CA ARG A 55 -11.65 -4.68 -1.68
C ARG A 55 -10.35 -4.30 -2.34
N PHE A 56 -9.32 -5.14 -2.18
CA PHE A 56 -8.03 -4.89 -2.81
C PHE A 56 -8.15 -4.85 -4.34
N THR A 57 -7.63 -3.80 -4.95
CA THR A 57 -7.64 -3.55 -6.39
C THR A 57 -6.23 -3.57 -6.98
N TYR A 58 -5.20 -3.50 -6.14
CA TYR A 58 -3.81 -3.58 -6.54
C TYR A 58 -2.95 -4.17 -5.42
N VAL A 59 -1.95 -4.97 -5.79
CA VAL A 59 -0.85 -5.45 -4.94
C VAL A 59 0.43 -5.57 -5.77
N ASN A 60 1.59 -5.33 -5.16
CA ASN A 60 2.89 -5.57 -5.78
C ASN A 60 3.51 -6.91 -5.34
N GLU A 61 4.64 -7.30 -5.94
CA GLU A 61 5.31 -8.57 -5.65
C GLU A 61 5.71 -8.72 -4.18
N CYS A 62 6.18 -7.64 -3.54
CA CYS A 62 6.51 -7.68 -2.11
C CYS A 62 5.27 -7.97 -1.25
N ALA A 63 4.12 -7.35 -1.55
CA ALA A 63 2.87 -7.63 -0.85
C ALA A 63 2.42 -9.08 -1.04
N LEU A 64 2.54 -9.63 -2.26
CA LEU A 64 2.24 -11.05 -2.52
C LEU A 64 3.13 -11.97 -1.68
N GLN A 65 4.42 -11.66 -1.57
CA GLN A 65 5.37 -12.44 -0.76
C GLN A 65 5.05 -12.36 0.74
N CYS A 66 4.70 -11.18 1.25
CA CYS A 66 4.36 -11.00 2.66
C CYS A 66 3.07 -11.74 3.04
N PHE A 67 2.00 -11.55 2.28
CA PHE A 67 0.69 -12.11 2.61
C PHE A 67 0.47 -13.52 2.06
N LYS A 68 1.32 -14.01 1.17
CA LYS A 68 1.28 -15.38 0.60
C LYS A 68 -0.03 -15.75 -0.10
N TYR A 69 -0.83 -14.78 -0.50
CA TYR A 69 -1.98 -15.01 -1.38
C TYR A 69 -1.53 -15.09 -2.84
N PRO A 70 -2.10 -16.00 -3.64
CA PRO A 70 -2.05 -15.88 -5.09
C PRO A 70 -2.66 -14.54 -5.51
N HIS A 71 -2.06 -13.89 -6.52
CA HIS A 71 -2.50 -12.57 -7.00
C HIS A 71 -4.02 -12.49 -7.24
N ASP A 72 -4.57 -13.45 -7.99
CA ASP A 72 -6.00 -13.45 -8.35
C ASP A 72 -6.94 -13.68 -7.16
N SER A 73 -6.44 -14.24 -6.06
CA SER A 73 -7.20 -14.39 -4.81
C SER A 73 -7.09 -13.16 -3.91
N PHE A 74 -5.95 -12.45 -3.99
CA PHE A 74 -5.73 -11.22 -3.24
C PHE A 74 -6.56 -10.08 -3.82
N ILE A 75 -6.57 -9.92 -5.14
CA ILE A 75 -7.45 -8.96 -5.80
C ILE A 75 -8.90 -9.34 -5.53
N GLY A 76 -9.69 -8.37 -5.07
CA GLY A 76 -11.08 -8.58 -4.66
C GLY A 76 -11.25 -9.03 -3.21
N MET A 77 -10.19 -9.39 -2.48
CA MET A 77 -10.28 -9.72 -1.06
C MET A 77 -10.66 -8.48 -0.24
N PRO A 78 -11.61 -8.58 0.72
CA PRO A 78 -11.92 -7.47 1.61
C PRO A 78 -10.72 -7.04 2.45
N SER A 79 -10.46 -5.73 2.50
CA SER A 79 -9.25 -5.17 3.13
C SER A 79 -9.17 -5.43 4.64
N ARG A 80 -10.29 -5.70 5.30
CA ARG A 80 -10.36 -6.04 6.72
C ARG A 80 -9.63 -7.33 7.09
N PHE A 81 -9.39 -8.24 6.15
CA PHE A 81 -8.73 -9.52 6.41
C PHE A 81 -7.20 -9.44 6.47
N SER A 82 -6.59 -8.32 6.08
CA SER A 82 -5.13 -8.18 6.15
C SER A 82 -4.61 -7.78 7.54
N ALA A 83 -5.47 -7.31 8.44
CA ALA A 83 -5.09 -6.85 9.78
C ALA A 83 -5.39 -7.91 10.85
N SER A 84 -4.43 -8.14 11.75
CA SER A 84 -4.64 -9.00 12.91
C SER A 84 -5.67 -8.41 13.87
N GLU A 85 -6.32 -9.24 14.68
CA GLU A 85 -7.35 -8.79 15.64
C GLU A 85 -6.79 -7.84 16.70
N LEU A 86 -5.51 -8.05 17.09
CA LEU A 86 -4.80 -7.27 18.09
C LEU A 86 -4.54 -5.81 17.65
N ASP A 87 -4.50 -5.57 16.33
CA ASP A 87 -4.14 -4.28 15.75
C ASP A 87 -5.35 -3.43 15.31
N ARG A 88 -6.58 -3.93 15.49
CA ARG A 88 -7.79 -3.25 14.99
C ARG A 88 -7.93 -1.82 15.53
N ALA A 89 -7.59 -1.58 16.79
CA ALA A 89 -7.66 -0.25 17.40
C ALA A 89 -6.63 0.73 16.81
N GLN A 90 -5.37 0.29 16.63
CA GLN A 90 -4.33 1.12 16.01
C GLN A 90 -4.65 1.42 14.54
N ARG A 91 -5.16 0.41 13.82
CA ARG A 91 -5.66 0.59 12.44
C ARG A 91 -6.81 1.60 12.40
N GLN A 92 -7.73 1.58 13.36
CA GLN A 92 -8.85 2.53 13.39
C GLN A 92 -8.35 3.97 13.53
N VAL A 93 -7.43 4.22 14.46
CA VAL A 93 -6.80 5.54 14.63
C VAL A 93 -6.06 5.98 13.36
N LEU A 94 -5.33 5.07 12.73
CA LEU A 94 -4.68 5.31 11.44
C LEU A 94 -5.68 5.72 10.36
N LEU A 95 -6.78 4.98 10.22
CA LEU A 95 -7.81 5.29 9.22
C LEU A 95 -8.51 6.62 9.49
N GLU A 96 -8.75 6.98 10.76
CA GLU A 96 -9.28 8.28 11.14
C GLU A 96 -8.34 9.43 10.74
N GLN A 97 -7.03 9.26 10.92
CA GLN A 97 -6.04 10.23 10.45
C GLN A 97 -6.05 10.37 8.92
N VAL A 98 -6.17 9.27 8.18
CA VAL A 98 -6.28 9.30 6.72
C VAL A 98 -7.57 10.00 6.30
N THR A 99 -8.69 9.75 6.97
CA THR A 99 -9.97 10.42 6.69
C THR A 99 -9.87 11.93 6.94
N ALA A 100 -9.19 12.35 8.01
CA ALA A 100 -9.05 13.77 8.36
C ALA A 100 -8.06 14.52 7.46
N ASN A 101 -6.92 13.91 7.13
CA ASN A 101 -5.77 14.60 6.53
C ASN A 101 -5.43 14.12 5.11
N GLY A 102 -6.09 13.06 4.63
CA GLY A 102 -5.78 12.39 3.37
C GLY A 102 -4.61 11.39 3.42
N ILE A 103 -3.78 11.46 4.46
CA ILE A 103 -2.60 10.59 4.67
C ILE A 103 -2.34 10.37 6.16
N ALA A 104 -1.74 9.23 6.49
CA ALA A 104 -1.21 8.92 7.80
C ALA A 104 0.07 8.07 7.67
N GLU A 105 1.05 8.33 8.53
CA GLU A 105 2.41 7.80 8.42
C GLU A 105 2.92 7.25 9.75
N GLY A 106 3.97 6.43 9.69
CA GLY A 106 4.74 6.02 10.87
C GLY A 106 4.09 4.92 11.70
N TYR A 107 3.12 4.18 11.14
CA TYR A 107 2.51 3.06 11.86
C TYR A 107 3.30 1.76 11.63
N SER A 108 3.43 0.98 12.70
CA SER A 108 3.99 -0.36 12.69
C SER A 108 3.04 -1.27 13.44
N GLY A 109 2.95 -2.54 13.05
CA GLY A 109 1.97 -3.43 13.65
C GLY A 109 1.94 -4.83 13.05
N TRP A 110 1.17 -5.71 13.67
CA TRP A 110 1.05 -7.11 13.27
C TRP A 110 0.00 -7.32 12.19
N ARG A 111 0.39 -8.00 11.12
CA ARG A 111 -0.46 -8.50 10.04
C ARG A 111 -0.46 -10.02 10.05
N VAL A 112 -1.39 -10.63 9.33
CA VAL A 112 -1.47 -12.09 9.16
C VAL A 112 -1.43 -12.42 7.67
N ASP A 113 -0.75 -13.51 7.33
CA ASP A 113 -0.70 -14.03 5.97
C ASP A 113 -1.85 -15.02 5.69
N ALA A 114 -1.90 -15.56 4.47
CA ALA A 114 -2.91 -16.52 4.03
C ALA A 114 -2.98 -17.84 4.84
N ASN A 115 -1.96 -18.12 5.66
CA ASN A 115 -1.87 -19.29 6.54
C ASN A 115 -2.00 -18.92 8.02
N ASP A 116 -2.59 -17.75 8.31
CA ASP A 116 -2.75 -17.17 9.65
C ASP A 116 -1.41 -16.99 10.40
N GLN A 117 -0.29 -16.90 9.69
CA GLN A 117 1.00 -16.63 10.33
C GLN A 117 1.20 -15.13 10.51
N PRO A 118 1.52 -14.67 11.74
CA PRO A 118 1.71 -13.26 12.00
C PRO A 118 3.06 -12.78 11.44
N PHE A 119 3.08 -11.56 10.90
CA PHE A 119 4.29 -10.84 10.54
C PHE A 119 4.17 -9.36 10.90
N MET A 120 5.30 -8.75 11.28
CA MET A 120 5.36 -7.35 11.64
C MET A 120 5.56 -6.50 10.38
N ILE A 121 4.92 -5.34 10.33
CA ILE A 121 5.16 -4.32 9.32
C ILE A 121 5.72 -3.06 9.97
N TYR A 122 6.52 -2.31 9.19
CA TYR A 122 7.22 -1.12 9.67
C TYR A 122 7.02 0.07 8.75
N ALA A 123 7.14 1.28 9.32
CA ALA A 123 7.10 2.56 8.62
C ALA A 123 5.93 2.63 7.61
N GLY A 124 4.77 2.17 8.05
CA GLY A 124 3.57 2.13 7.24
C GLY A 124 3.08 3.53 6.91
N VAL A 125 2.63 3.70 5.68
CA VAL A 125 1.95 4.89 5.20
C VAL A 125 0.63 4.46 4.56
N VAL A 126 -0.47 5.15 4.88
CA VAL A 126 -1.76 4.98 4.20
C VAL A 126 -2.19 6.34 3.67
N TRP A 127 -2.64 6.38 2.42
CA TRP A 127 -3.12 7.61 1.80
C TRP A 127 -4.37 7.37 0.96
N THR A 128 -5.17 8.43 0.82
CA THR A 128 -6.35 8.46 -0.03
C THR A 128 -5.94 8.51 -1.50
N LEU A 129 -6.50 7.60 -2.31
CA LEU A 129 -6.34 7.60 -3.76
C LEU A 129 -7.23 8.64 -4.40
N LEU A 130 -6.67 9.39 -5.34
CA LEU A 130 -7.36 10.42 -6.11
C LEU A 130 -7.48 9.99 -7.57
N ASN A 131 -8.69 10.07 -8.12
CA ASN A 131 -8.91 9.86 -9.56
C ASN A 131 -8.41 11.07 -10.38
N SER A 132 -8.55 11.00 -11.71
CA SER A 132 -8.12 12.08 -12.62
C SER A 132 -8.85 13.42 -12.43
N GLN A 133 -9.96 13.43 -11.70
CA GLN A 133 -10.72 14.63 -11.34
C GLN A 133 -10.37 15.14 -9.92
N GLY A 134 -9.39 14.53 -9.25
CA GLY A 134 -9.02 14.86 -7.87
C GLY A 134 -10.01 14.37 -6.81
N GLN A 135 -10.91 13.46 -7.15
CA GLN A 135 -11.89 12.92 -6.20
C GLN A 135 -11.35 11.64 -5.55
N ALA A 136 -11.65 11.47 -4.27
CA ALA A 136 -11.32 10.26 -3.52
C ALA A 136 -11.99 9.02 -4.14
N CYS A 137 -11.21 7.99 -4.45
CA CYS A 137 -11.68 6.75 -5.09
C CYS A 137 -11.25 5.46 -4.38
N GLY A 138 -10.53 5.57 -3.26
CA GLY A 138 -10.03 4.44 -2.49
C GLY A 138 -8.89 4.85 -1.57
N GLN A 139 -8.14 3.86 -1.07
CA GLN A 139 -6.92 4.10 -0.30
C GLN A 139 -5.82 3.16 -0.76
N ALA A 140 -4.58 3.61 -0.59
CA ALA A 140 -3.39 2.81 -0.82
C ALA A 140 -2.54 2.79 0.45
N ALA A 141 -1.71 1.75 0.56
CA ALA A 141 -0.78 1.60 1.65
C ALA A 141 0.59 1.14 1.16
N LEU A 142 1.60 1.64 1.84
CA LEU A 142 3.00 1.24 1.73
C LEU A 142 3.44 0.77 3.11
N PHE A 143 4.19 -0.33 3.19
CA PHE A 143 4.87 -0.72 4.42
C PHE A 143 6.11 -1.57 4.13
N TRP A 144 7.06 -1.56 5.05
CA TRP A 144 8.29 -2.32 4.97
C TRP A 144 8.15 -3.62 5.78
N PRO A 145 8.49 -4.79 5.23
CA PRO A 145 8.49 -6.05 5.99
C PRO A 145 9.75 -6.23 6.84
N ASP A 146 10.79 -5.41 6.61
CA ASP A 146 12.07 -5.46 7.31
C ASP A 146 12.46 -4.04 7.77
N GLU A 147 12.57 -3.87 9.08
CA GLU A 147 12.93 -2.60 9.72
C GLU A 147 14.29 -2.07 9.25
N GLN A 148 15.25 -2.95 8.98
CA GLN A 148 16.61 -2.55 8.59
C GLN A 148 16.69 -2.02 7.16
N ARG A 149 15.64 -2.24 6.35
CA ARG A 149 15.60 -1.81 4.95
C ARG A 149 14.75 -0.57 4.73
N ILE A 150 14.18 0.04 5.77
CA ILE A 150 13.35 1.24 5.63
C ILE A 150 14.12 2.33 4.88
N GLY A 151 13.57 2.75 3.73
CA GLY A 151 14.15 3.79 2.87
C GLY A 151 15.28 3.33 1.95
N VAL A 152 15.75 2.08 2.07
CA VAL A 152 16.78 1.51 1.19
C VAL A 152 16.10 0.98 -0.06
N VAL A 153 16.35 1.63 -1.20
CA VAL A 153 15.71 1.34 -2.49
C VAL A 153 16.70 0.93 -3.58
N ASP A 154 18.00 0.89 -3.26
CA ASP A 154 19.10 0.60 -4.19
C ASP A 154 19.54 -0.87 -4.16
#